data_AF-A0A5B6WG42-F1
#
_entry.id   AF-A0A5B6WG42-F1
#
_cell.length_a   1.000
_cell.length_b   1.000
_cell.length_c   1.000
_cell.angle_alpha   90.00
_cell.angle_beta   90.00
_cell.angle_gamma   90.00
#
_symmetry.space_group_name_H-M   'P 1'
#
loop_
_entity.id
_entity.type
_entity.pdbx_description
1 polymer ?
#
loop_
_entity_poly.entity_id
_entity_poly.type
_entity_poly.pdbx_seq_one_letter_code
_entity_poly.pdbx_strand_id
1 'polypeptide(L)'
;MKESFGEEVKNIWETSSENLLQKLDNLKEGLKRWAGMSRINRIRRKEFLTARLLELTGAERDDINLAEMIDAKIQMNFEIEKDERYWE
;
A
#
# COMPACT_ATOMS: atom_id res chain seq x y z
N MET A 1 -6.59 -3.46 -0.70
CA MET A 1 -7.41 -2.33 -0.20
C MET A 1 -6.84 -1.06 -0.82
N LYS A 2 -7.64 -0.23 -1.49
CA LYS A 2 -7.16 1.04 -2.07
C LYS A 2 -6.80 1.96 -0.91
N GLU A 3 -5.54 2.33 -0.75
CA GLU A 3 -5.15 3.39 0.18
C GLU A 3 -5.71 4.70 -0.37
N SER A 4 -6.84 5.18 0.19
CA SER A 4 -7.47 6.42 -0.23
C SER A 4 -7.08 7.54 0.71
N PHE A 5 -6.19 8.43 0.25
CA PHE A 5 -5.79 9.63 1.00
C PHE A 5 -7.01 10.44 1.48
N GLY A 6 -8.04 10.57 0.63
CA GLY A 6 -9.25 11.32 0.96
C GLY A 6 -10.06 10.68 2.10
N GLU A 7 -10.12 9.35 2.15
CA GLU A 7 -10.80 8.65 3.25
C GLU A 7 -10.05 8.82 4.56
N GLU A 8 -8.72 8.75 4.53
CA GLU A 8 -7.90 8.96 5.73
C GLU A 8 -8.04 10.39 6.27
N VAL A 9 -7.94 11.40 5.39
CA VAL A 9 -8.14 12.81 5.76
C VAL A 9 -9.51 12.98 6.41
N LYS A 10 -10.56 12.42 5.80
CA LYS A 10 -11.92 12.48 6.33
C LYS A 10 -12.02 11.81 7.71
N ASN A 11 -11.47 10.61 7.86
CA ASN A 11 -11.48 9.86 9.11
C ASN A 11 -10.80 10.63 10.25
N ILE A 12 -9.60 11.16 10.01
CA ILE A 12 -8.88 11.95 11.03
C ILE A 12 -9.64 13.24 11.35
N TRP A 13 -10.23 13.89 10.34
CA TRP A 13 -10.95 15.15 10.52
C TRP A 13 -12.27 14.99 11.30
N GLU A 14 -13.01 13.91 11.05
CA GLU A 14 -14.31 13.63 11.67
C GLU A 14 -14.17 13.07 13.09
N THR A 15 -13.10 12.33 13.38
CA THR A 15 -12.86 11.75 14.71
C THR A 15 -12.36 12.77 15.74
N SER A 16 -11.83 13.92 15.30
CA SER A 16 -11.46 14.99 16.21
C SER A 16 -12.69 15.84 16.59
N SER A 17 -12.93 15.98 17.89
CA SER A 17 -13.99 16.84 18.46
C SER A 17 -13.47 18.19 18.96
N GLU A 18 -12.23 18.54 18.62
CA GLU A 18 -11.48 19.67 19.18
C GLU A 18 -11.63 20.95 18.36
N ASN A 19 -11.07 22.05 18.86
CA ASN A 19 -11.09 23.33 18.14
C ASN A 19 -10.26 23.26 16.84
N LEU A 20 -10.42 24.24 15.95
CA LEU A 20 -9.82 24.21 14.62
C LEU A 20 -8.30 24.03 14.63
N LEU A 21 -7.57 24.71 15.53
CA LEU A 21 -6.11 24.59 15.59
C LEU A 21 -5.68 23.19 16.00
N GLN A 22 -6.32 22.64 17.02
CA GLN A 22 -6.07 21.27 17.47
C GLN A 22 -6.44 20.23 16.40
N LYS A 23 -7.54 20.46 15.66
CA LYS A 23 -7.91 19.63 14.49
C LYS A 23 -6.83 19.60 13.43
N LEU A 24 -6.24 20.74 13.11
CA LEU A 24 -5.17 20.84 12.11
C LEU A 24 -3.90 20.13 12.59
N ASP A 25 -3.54 20.26 13.86
CA ASP A 25 -2.39 19.54 14.44
C ASP A 25 -2.62 18.02 14.45
N ASN A 26 -3.82 17.57 14.82
CA ASN A 26 -4.18 16.14 14.74
C ASN A 26 -4.15 15.62 13.31
N LEU A 27 -4.64 16.41 12.34
CA LEU A 27 -4.60 16.05 10.94
C LEU A 27 -3.15 15.89 10.46
N LYS A 28 -2.27 16.83 10.81
CA LYS A 28 -0.84 16.78 10.48
C LYS A 28 -0.17 15.53 11.06
N GLU A 29 -0.36 15.24 12.35
CA GLU A 29 0.28 14.08 12.98
C GLU A 29 -0.33 12.76 12.51
N GLY A 30 -1.64 12.71 12.27
CA GLY A 30 -2.33 11.55 11.69
C GLY A 30 -1.82 11.22 10.28
N LEU A 31 -1.69 12.24 9.41
CA LEU A 31 -1.17 12.05 8.06
C LEU A 31 0.29 11.61 8.03
N LYS A 32 1.13 12.10 8.94
CA LYS A 32 2.52 11.60 9.09
C LYS A 32 2.54 10.10 9.44
N ARG A 33 1.70 9.68 10.39
CA ARG A 33 1.59 8.27 10.79
C ARG A 33 1.07 7.41 9.65
N TRP A 34 0.03 7.86 8.96
CA TRP A 34 -0.53 7.16 7.81
C TRP A 34 0.50 7.00 6.70
N ALA A 35 1.21 8.07 6.32
CA ALA A 35 2.27 8.01 5.32
C ALA A 35 3.38 7.00 5.70
N GLY A 36 3.78 6.99 6.98
CA GLY A 36 4.72 6.00 7.51
C GLY A 36 4.21 4.57 7.39
N MET A 37 2.95 4.33 7.76
CA MET A 37 2.32 3.01 7.66
C MET A 37 2.17 2.55 6.21
N SER A 38 1.72 3.43 5.31
CA SER A 38 1.61 3.15 3.88
C SER A 38 2.95 2.77 3.26
N ARG A 39 4.04 3.47 3.65
CA ARG A 39 5.39 3.09 3.21
C ARG A 39 5.77 1.69 3.66
N ILE A 40 5.54 1.36 4.93
CA ILE A 40 5.84 0.03 5.48
C ILE A 40 5.01 -1.06 4.78
N ASN A 41 3.72 -0.80 4.56
CA ASN A 41 2.81 -1.72 3.87
C ASN A 41 3.27 -2.00 2.44
N ARG A 42 3.72 -0.97 1.71
CA ARG A 42 4.29 -1.14 0.36
C ARG A 42 5.53 -2.02 0.36
N ILE A 43 6.48 -1.78 1.29
CA ILE A 43 7.69 -2.60 1.42
C ILE A 43 7.32 -4.06 1.68
N ARG A 44 6.49 -4.31 2.70
CA ARG A 44 6.05 -5.67 3.05
C ARG A 44 5.32 -6.37 1.90
N ARG A 45 4.51 -5.63 1.13
CA ARG A 45 3.81 -6.18 -0.02
C ARG A 45 4.77 -6.58 -1.14
N LYS A 46 5.80 -5.77 -1.41
CA LYS A 46 6.85 -6.12 -2.38
C LYS A 46 7.65 -7.35 -1.94
N GLU A 47 8.02 -7.43 -0.66
CA GLU A 47 8.68 -8.61 -0.08
C GLU A 47 7.82 -9.87 -0.22
N PHE A 48 6.54 -9.78 0.14
CA PHE A 48 5.58 -10.87 0.00
C PHE A 48 5.43 -11.34 -1.45
N LEU A 49 5.21 -10.42 -2.39
CA LEU A 49 5.08 -10.75 -3.82
C LEU A 49 6.36 -11.36 -4.38
N THR A 50 7.53 -10.86 -3.96
CA THR A 50 8.83 -11.41 -4.36
C THR A 50 8.99 -12.84 -3.85
N ALA A 51 8.68 -13.09 -2.57
CA ALA A 51 8.73 -14.43 -1.99
C ALA A 51 7.75 -15.39 -2.70
N ARG A 52 6.52 -14.93 -2.99
CA ARG A 52 5.53 -15.75 -3.69
C ARG A 52 5.95 -16.08 -5.12
N LEU A 53 6.55 -15.13 -5.83
CA LEU A 53 7.10 -15.39 -7.17
C LEU A 53 8.27 -16.39 -7.12
N LEU A 54 9.16 -16.29 -6.14
CA LEU A 54 10.25 -17.26 -5.95
C LEU A 54 9.71 -18.67 -5.71
N GLU A 55 8.69 -18.81 -4.84
CA GLU A 55 8.01 -20.09 -4.60
C GLU A 55 7.42 -20.67 -5.89
N LEU A 56 6.64 -19.86 -6.62
CA LEU A 56 5.99 -20.28 -7.87
C LEU A 56 6.99 -20.60 -8.99
N THR A 57 8.17 -19.99 -9.01
CA THR A 57 9.21 -20.34 -9.99
C THR A 57 9.81 -21.73 -9.77
N GLY A 58 9.79 -22.24 -8.54
CA GLY A 58 10.23 -23.59 -8.19
C GLY A 58 9.13 -24.66 -8.23
N ALA A 59 7.87 -24.24 -8.32
CA ALA A 59 6.71 -25.12 -8.38
C ALA A 59 6.51 -25.75 -9.76
N GLU A 60 5.65 -26.77 -9.84
CA GLU A 60 5.23 -27.38 -11.10
C GLU A 60 4.51 -26.34 -11.97
N ARG A 61 4.78 -26.35 -13.28
CA ARG A 61 4.15 -25.43 -14.24
C ARG A 61 2.80 -25.95 -14.69
N ASP A 62 1.87 -26.04 -13.75
CA ASP A 62 0.45 -26.28 -14.02
C ASP A 62 -0.30 -24.96 -14.24
N ASP A 63 -1.52 -25.05 -14.76
CA ASP A 63 -2.34 -23.88 -15.07
C ASP A 63 -2.65 -23.01 -13.84
N ILE A 64 -2.72 -23.61 -12.65
CA ILE A 64 -3.02 -22.91 -11.39
C ILE A 64 -1.83 -22.05 -11.00
N ASN A 65 -0.63 -22.64 -10.92
CA ASN A 65 0.59 -21.94 -10.56
C ASN A 65 0.96 -20.88 -11.61
N LEU A 66 0.68 -21.15 -12.90
CA LEU A 66 0.85 -20.16 -13.96
C LEU A 66 -0.11 -18.97 -13.79
N ALA A 67 -1.39 -19.22 -13.49
CA ALA A 67 -2.37 -18.16 -13.25
C ALA A 67 -1.98 -17.30 -12.02
N GLU A 68 -1.57 -17.94 -10.93
CA GLU A 68 -1.10 -17.24 -9.73
C GLU A 68 0.17 -16.42 -9.99
N MET A 69 1.11 -16.95 -10.79
CA MET A 69 2.33 -16.21 -11.15
C MET A 69 2.00 -14.97 -11.99
N ILE A 70 1.03 -15.06 -12.90
CA ILE A 70 0.58 -13.91 -13.69
C ILE A 70 -0.04 -12.84 -12.78
N ASP A 71 -0.93 -13.24 -11.86
CA ASP A 71 -1.54 -12.31 -10.91
C ASP A 71 -0.48 -11.62 -10.04
N ALA A 72 0.46 -12.38 -9.46
CA ALA A 72 1.54 -11.83 -8.66
C ALA A 72 2.42 -10.84 -9.45
N LYS A 73 2.70 -11.12 -10.72
CA LYS A 73 3.43 -10.18 -11.61
C LYS A 73 2.64 -8.91 -11.88
N ILE A 74 1.34 -9.01 -12.15
CA ILE A 74 0.46 -7.85 -12.32
C ILE A 74 0.47 -6.99 -11.05
N GLN A 75 0.32 -7.60 -9.88
CA GLN A 75 0.37 -6.89 -8.61
C GLN A 75 1.73 -6.20 -8.38
N MET A 76 2.83 -6.85 -8.75
CA MET A 76 4.17 -6.27 -8.64
C MET A 76 4.34 -5.03 -9.53
N ASN A 77 3.82 -5.07 -10.76
CA ASN A 77 3.84 -3.92 -11.67
C ASN A 77 3.09 -2.72 -11.07
N PHE A 78 1.92 -2.92 -10.47
CA PHE A 78 1.20 -1.84 -9.81
C PHE A 78 1.98 -1.22 -8.65
N GLU A 79 2.77 -2.00 -7.90
CA GLU A 79 3.61 -1.45 -6.83
C GLU A 79 4.88 -0.75 -7.36
N ILE A 80 5.31 -1.03 -8.58
CA ILE A 80 6.38 -0.30 -9.27
C ILE A 80 5.86 1.05 -9.79
N GLU A 81 4.74 1.05 -10.51
CA GLU A 81 4.10 2.27 -11.03
C GLU A 81 3.81 3.29 -9.93
N LYS A 82 3.41 2.81 -8.74
CA LYS A 82 3.21 3.67 -7.58
C LYS A 82 4.49 4.38 -7.17
N ASP A 83 5.64 3.71 -7.19
CA ASP A 83 6.91 4.29 -6.78
C ASP A 83 7.44 5.28 -7.83
N GLU A 84 7.32 4.95 -9.11
CA GLU A 84 7.71 5.84 -10.22
C GLU A 84 6.95 7.17 -10.18
N ARG A 85 5.64 7.15 -9.86
CA ARG A 85 4.83 8.36 -9.68
C ARG A 85 5.29 9.32 -8.56
N TYR A 86 6.13 8.88 -7.62
CA TYR A 86 6.70 9.77 -6.59
C TYR A 86 8.07 10.34 -6.98
N TRP A 87 8.67 9.87 -8.08
CA TRP A 87 9.98 10.33 -8.57
C TRP A 87 9.88 11.33 -9.73
N GLU A 88 8.72 11.46 -10.37
CA GLU A 88 8.37 12.53 -11.32
C GLU A 88 7.70 13.72 -10.62
#